data_AF-A0A956DVT9-F1
#
_entry.id   AF-A0A956DVT9-F1
#
_cell.length_a   1.000
_cell.length_b   1.000
_cell.length_c   1.000
_cell.angle_alpha   90.00
_cell.angle_beta   90.00
_cell.angle_gamma   90.00
#
_symmetry.space_group_name_H-M   'P 1'
#
loop_
_entity.id
_entity.type
_entity.pdbx_description
1 polymer ?
#
loop_
_entity_poly.entity_id
_entity_poly.type
_entity_poly.pdbx_seq_one_letter_code
_entity_poly.pdbx_strand_id
1 'polypeptide(L)'
;QEVALQDVYKAVNMCHKVGIPITGVVENESYFVCDGCDKRHEIFGAGGGEKVAAFAEAPLLGHVPLDPSIREWSDAGTPVVQAAPQSVVAAAFREVAERMADRCSVVNARRAPQLTIDRKGGTNRHLPIAR
;
A
#
# COMPACT_ATOMS: atom_id res chain seq x y z
N GLN A 1 -17.03 1.40 12.91
CA GLN A 1 -15.67 0.87 12.68
C GLN A 1 -15.53 -0.62 13.04
N GLU A 2 -16.09 -1.11 14.15
CA GLU A 2 -15.88 -2.49 14.63
C GLU A 2 -16.18 -3.60 13.61
N VAL A 3 -17.29 -3.50 12.88
CA VAL A 3 -17.67 -4.48 11.85
C VAL A 3 -16.61 -4.53 10.73
N ALA A 4 -16.17 -3.37 10.24
CA ALA A 4 -15.12 -3.29 9.22
C ALA A 4 -13.79 -3.89 9.72
N LEU A 5 -13.42 -3.64 10.98
CA LEU A 5 -12.21 -4.22 11.57
C LEU A 5 -12.27 -5.75 11.61
N GLN A 6 -13.43 -6.34 11.98
CA GLN A 6 -13.58 -7.79 12.01
C GLN A 6 -13.35 -8.45 10.65
N ASP A 7 -13.81 -7.83 9.56
CA ASP A 7 -13.60 -8.36 8.22
C ASP A 7 -12.14 -8.23 7.76
N VAL A 8 -11.48 -7.12 8.11
CA VAL A 8 -10.06 -6.95 7.83
C VAL A 8 -9.21 -7.96 8.60
N TYR A 9 -9.53 -8.26 9.87
CA TYR A 9 -8.83 -9.32 10.61
C TYR A 9 -8.97 -10.70 9.96
N LYS A 10 -10.15 -11.03 9.42
CA LYS A 10 -10.34 -12.28 8.66
C LYS A 10 -9.52 -12.28 7.37
N ALA A 11 -9.47 -11.15 6.65
CA ALA A 11 -8.68 -11.01 5.43
C ALA A 11 -7.18 -11.18 5.69
N VAL A 12 -6.65 -10.57 6.75
CA VAL A 12 -5.24 -10.73 7.17
C VAL A 12 -4.93 -12.20 7.45
N ASN A 13 -5.78 -12.87 8.25
CA ASN A 13 -5.61 -14.29 8.55
C ASN A 13 -5.65 -15.17 7.28
N MET A 14 -6.50 -14.83 6.32
CA MET A 14 -6.58 -15.53 5.04
C MET A 14 -5.30 -15.34 4.22
N CYS A 15 -4.79 -14.12 4.09
CA CYS A 15 -3.50 -13.85 3.43
C CYS A 15 -2.35 -14.65 4.05
N HIS A 16 -2.27 -14.71 5.38
CA HIS A 16 -1.26 -15.53 6.08
C HIS A 16 -1.43 -17.02 5.77
N LYS A 17 -2.67 -17.55 5.79
CA LYS A 17 -2.94 -18.97 5.51
C LYS A 17 -2.54 -19.38 4.10
N VAL A 18 -2.69 -18.50 3.10
CA VAL A 18 -2.35 -18.80 1.70
C VAL A 18 -0.97 -18.29 1.27
N GLY A 19 -0.18 -17.74 2.21
CA GLY A 19 1.19 -17.27 1.93
C GLY A 19 1.26 -16.00 1.07
N ILE A 20 0.19 -15.20 1.02
CA ILE A 20 0.19 -13.90 0.33
C ILE A 20 0.83 -12.87 1.27
N PRO A 21 1.89 -12.16 0.82
CA PRO A 21 2.54 -11.15 1.63
C PRO A 21 1.66 -9.91 1.74
N ILE A 22 1.51 -9.37 2.95
CA ILE A 22 0.81 -8.11 3.17
C ILE A 22 1.86 -6.99 3.09
N THR A 23 1.74 -6.11 2.09
CA THR A 23 2.71 -5.03 1.86
C THR A 23 2.48 -3.83 2.78
N GLY A 24 1.25 -3.66 3.25
CA GLY A 24 0.85 -2.64 4.21
C GLY A 24 -0.67 -2.54 4.35
N VAL A 25 -1.11 -1.64 5.22
CA VAL A 25 -2.53 -1.34 5.51
C VAL A 25 -2.81 0.11 5.13
N VAL A 26 -3.99 0.41 4.59
CA VAL A 26 -4.47 1.77 4.34
C VAL A 26 -5.76 1.95 5.11
N GLU A 27 -5.87 3.03 5.90
CA GLU A 27 -7.11 3.37 6.58
C GLU A 27 -7.91 4.35 5.72
N ASN A 28 -8.94 3.84 5.04
CA ASN A 28 -9.85 4.65 4.24
C ASN A 28 -10.92 5.33 5.12
N GLU A 29 -11.46 6.46 4.65
CA GLU A 29 -12.48 7.25 5.35
C GLU A 29 -12.12 7.56 6.82
N SER A 30 -10.83 7.76 7.04
CA SER A 30 -10.21 7.85 8.37
C SER A 30 -10.51 9.15 9.13
N TYR A 31 -10.77 10.23 8.40
CA TYR A 31 -11.11 11.53 8.97
C TYR A 31 -11.83 12.42 7.96
N PHE A 32 -12.48 13.46 8.46
CA PHE A 32 -13.14 14.49 7.66
C PHE A 32 -12.50 15.86 7.96
N VAL A 33 -12.34 16.71 6.94
CA VAL A 33 -11.91 18.11 7.09
C VAL A 33 -13.10 18.97 6.73
N CYS A 34 -13.48 19.91 7.61
CA CYS A 34 -14.70 20.68 7.41
C CYS A 34 -14.49 21.90 6.51
N ASP A 35 -15.49 22.22 5.69
CA ASP A 35 -15.49 23.43 4.86
C ASP A 35 -15.62 24.66 5.78
N GLY A 36 -14.48 25.26 6.15
CA GLY A 36 -14.41 26.42 7.04
C GLY A 36 -13.66 26.19 8.36
N CYS A 37 -13.15 24.98 8.59
CA CYS A 37 -12.19 24.71 9.66
C CYS A 37 -11.09 23.78 9.18
N ASP A 38 -9.83 24.16 9.40
CA ASP A 38 -8.67 23.29 9.13
C ASP A 38 -8.52 22.15 10.16
N LYS A 39 -9.61 21.77 10.84
CA LYS A 39 -9.59 20.73 11.86
C LYS A 39 -9.89 19.38 11.23
N ARG A 40 -9.11 18.39 11.65
CA ARG A 40 -9.35 16.98 11.39
C ARG A 40 -10.40 16.45 12.35
N HIS A 41 -11.46 15.85 11.81
CA HIS A 41 -12.55 15.23 12.57
C HIS A 41 -12.53 13.71 12.40
N GLU A 42 -12.39 12.99 13.51
CA GLU A 42 -12.39 11.52 13.56
C GLU A 42 -13.82 11.00 13.79
N ILE A 43 -14.69 11.21 12.79
CA ILE A 43 -16.13 10.93 12.90
C ILE A 43 -16.48 9.45 13.16
N PHE A 44 -15.56 8.54 12.86
CA PHE A 44 -15.72 7.09 13.08
C PHE A 44 -14.77 6.52 14.15
N GLY A 45 -14.08 7.39 14.90
CA GLY A 45 -12.99 7.01 15.80
C GLY A 45 -11.62 6.98 15.11
N ALA A 46 -10.59 6.58 15.84
CA ALA A 46 -9.21 6.51 15.37
C ALA A 46 -8.45 5.32 15.94
N GLY A 47 -7.29 5.02 15.36
CA GLY A 47 -6.43 3.93 15.80
C GLY A 47 -6.78 2.57 15.21
N GLY A 48 -7.77 2.49 14.30
CA GLY A 48 -8.21 1.23 13.72
C GLY A 48 -7.18 0.67 12.75
N GLY A 49 -6.68 1.53 11.87
CA GLY A 49 -5.61 1.22 10.92
C GLY A 49 -4.33 0.73 11.62
N GLU A 50 -3.92 1.38 12.70
CA GLU A 50 -2.73 1.02 13.48
C GLU A 50 -2.87 -0.36 14.15
N LYS A 51 -4.04 -0.65 14.72
CA LYS A 51 -4.33 -1.97 15.32
C LYS A 51 -4.26 -3.08 14.28
N VAL A 52 -4.86 -2.85 13.11
CA VAL A 52 -4.81 -3.80 11.99
C VAL A 52 -3.39 -3.96 11.47
N ALA A 53 -2.64 -2.87 11.29
CA ALA A 53 -1.25 -2.88 10.85
C ALA A 53 -0.37 -3.72 11.79
N ALA A 54 -0.52 -3.52 13.10
CA ALA A 54 0.17 -4.32 14.11
C ALA A 54 -0.19 -5.81 14.02
N PHE A 55 -1.48 -6.13 13.87
CA PHE A 55 -1.94 -7.51 13.71
C PHE A 55 -1.47 -8.18 12.41
N ALA A 56 -1.39 -7.40 11.33
CA ALA A 56 -0.94 -7.86 10.02
C ALA A 56 0.59 -7.95 9.89
N GLU A 57 1.33 -7.55 10.93
CA GLU A 57 2.80 -7.44 10.90
C GLU A 57 3.30 -6.63 9.69
N ALA A 58 2.53 -5.60 9.32
CA ALA A 58 2.74 -4.79 8.14
C ALA A 58 2.57 -3.30 8.48
N PRO A 59 3.25 -2.38 7.77
CA PRO A 59 3.16 -0.95 8.09
C PRO A 59 1.79 -0.38 7.71
N LEU A 60 1.34 0.61 8.47
CA LEU A 60 0.28 1.51 8.04
C LEU A 60 0.87 2.46 6.98
N LEU A 61 0.36 2.38 5.75
CA LEU A 61 0.82 3.17 4.61
C LEU A 61 0.24 4.58 4.66
N GLY A 62 -0.97 4.76 5.20
CA GLY A 62 -1.53 6.09 5.37
C GLY A 62 -3.03 6.08 5.65
N HIS A 63 -3.55 7.29 5.72
CA HIS A 63 -4.94 7.60 6.03
C HIS A 63 -5.53 8.37 4.85
N VAL A 64 -6.66 7.93 4.32
CA VAL A 64 -7.40 8.64 3.27
C VAL A 64 -8.59 9.34 3.91
N PRO A 65 -8.80 10.65 3.67
CA PRO A 65 -9.94 11.36 4.21
C PRO A 65 -11.26 10.92 3.57
N LEU A 66 -12.36 11.07 4.30
CA LEU A 66 -13.71 11.06 3.75
C LEU A 66 -13.96 12.39 3.04
N ASP A 67 -14.06 12.36 1.71
CA ASP A 67 -14.26 13.56 0.89
C ASP A 67 -15.21 13.25 -0.28
N PRO A 68 -16.34 13.99 -0.44
CA PRO A 68 -17.29 13.75 -1.53
C PRO A 68 -16.68 13.83 -2.93
N SER A 69 -15.63 14.64 -3.11
CA SER A 69 -14.96 14.79 -4.41
C SER A 69 -14.35 13.49 -4.92
N ILE A 70 -13.95 12.57 -4.02
CA ILE A 70 -13.47 11.23 -4.41
C ILE A 70 -14.54 10.52 -5.24
N ARG A 71 -15.78 10.49 -4.73
CA ARG A 71 -16.91 9.85 -5.40
C ARG A 71 -17.27 10.59 -6.68
N GLU A 72 -17.42 11.91 -6.61
CA GLU A 72 -17.84 12.73 -7.78
C GLU A 72 -16.91 12.55 -8.98
N TRP A 73 -15.60 12.63 -8.73
CA TRP A 73 -14.59 12.46 -9.76
C TRP A 73 -14.48 11.00 -10.25
N SER A 74 -14.61 10.02 -9.34
CA SER A 74 -14.63 8.60 -9.71
C SER A 74 -15.84 8.24 -10.58
N ASP A 75 -17.03 8.74 -10.23
CA ASP A 75 -18.27 8.56 -11.01
C ASP A 75 -18.16 9.22 -12.39
N ALA A 76 -17.46 10.35 -12.48
CA ALA A 76 -17.13 11.03 -13.74
C ALA A 76 -16.00 10.35 -14.54
N GLY A 77 -15.41 9.25 -14.03
CA GLY A 77 -14.35 8.49 -14.71
C GLY A 77 -12.98 9.17 -14.72
N THR A 78 -12.76 10.20 -13.89
CA THR A 78 -11.47 10.89 -13.78
C THR A 78 -11.00 10.82 -12.33
N PRO A 79 -9.93 10.09 -11.98
CA PRO A 79 -9.48 9.99 -10.60
C PRO A 79 -9.18 11.35 -9.96
N VAL A 80 -9.47 11.52 -8.66
CA VAL A 80 -9.24 12.78 -7.93
C VAL A 80 -7.79 13.28 -7.98
N VAL A 81 -6.81 12.35 -8.07
CA VAL A 81 -5.38 12.69 -8.23
C VAL A 81 -5.08 13.40 -9.55
N GLN A 82 -5.90 13.18 -10.58
CA GLN A 82 -5.82 13.85 -11.88
C GLN A 82 -6.72 15.09 -11.93
N ALA A 83 -7.95 14.99 -11.43
CA ALA A 83 -8.93 16.07 -11.50
C ALA A 83 -8.60 17.24 -10.56
N ALA A 84 -8.09 16.94 -9.36
CA ALA A 84 -7.76 17.92 -8.33
C ALA A 84 -6.38 17.61 -7.71
N PRO A 85 -5.28 17.74 -8.48
CA PRO A 85 -3.96 17.28 -8.07
C PRO A 85 -3.41 17.99 -6.84
N GLN A 86 -3.88 19.20 -6.52
CA GLN A 86 -3.44 19.98 -5.35
C GLN A 86 -4.35 19.79 -4.11
N SER A 87 -5.37 18.92 -4.20
CA SER A 87 -6.26 18.65 -3.07
C SER A 87 -5.56 17.81 -1.99
N VAL A 88 -6.05 17.94 -0.75
CA VAL A 88 -5.60 17.11 0.39
C VAL A 88 -5.80 15.62 0.09
N VAL A 89 -6.91 15.28 -0.57
CA VAL A 89 -7.22 13.93 -1.03
C VAL A 89 -6.16 13.41 -1.99
N ALA A 90 -5.82 14.18 -3.02
CA ALA A 90 -4.81 13.79 -3.99
C ALA A 90 -3.43 13.61 -3.36
N ALA A 91 -3.08 14.46 -2.39
CA ALA A 91 -1.86 14.32 -1.60
C ALA A 91 -1.85 13.00 -0.80
N ALA A 92 -2.95 12.67 -0.10
CA ALA A 92 -3.07 11.44 0.67
C ALA A 92 -2.92 10.17 -0.21
N PHE A 93 -3.56 10.14 -1.39
CA PHE A 93 -3.38 9.02 -2.32
C PHE A 93 -1.95 8.89 -2.85
N ARG A 94 -1.29 10.01 -3.17
CA ARG A 94 0.12 9.99 -3.61
C ARG A 94 1.04 9.47 -2.51
N GLU A 95 0.87 9.95 -1.29
CA GLU A 95 1.66 9.50 -0.14
C GLU A 95 1.52 7.99 0.10
N VAL A 96 0.29 7.47 0.04
CA VAL A 96 0.02 6.02 0.14
C VAL A 96 0.71 5.27 -1.01
N ALA A 97 0.61 5.77 -2.24
CA ALA A 97 1.20 5.14 -3.41
C ALA A 97 2.73 5.11 -3.36
N GLU A 98 3.37 6.19 -2.94
CA GLU A 98 4.82 6.30 -2.76
C GLU A 98 5.31 5.29 -1.71
N ARG A 99 4.69 5.29 -0.53
CA ARG A 99 5.03 4.33 0.53
C ARG A 99 4.80 2.89 0.07
N MET A 100 3.71 2.61 -0.65
CA MET A 100 3.45 1.29 -1.22
C MET A 100 4.54 0.86 -2.21
N ALA A 101 4.97 1.76 -3.11
CA ALA A 101 6.02 1.48 -4.08
C ALA A 101 7.36 1.13 -3.40
N ASP A 102 7.71 1.86 -2.34
CA ASP A 102 8.89 1.56 -1.51
C ASP A 102 8.76 0.17 -0.86
N ARG A 103 7.59 -0.15 -0.30
CA ARG A 103 7.34 -1.48 0.31
C ARG A 103 7.44 -2.59 -0.71
N CYS A 104 6.85 -2.42 -1.90
CA CYS A 104 6.95 -3.40 -2.99
C CYS A 104 8.39 -3.63 -3.41
N SER A 105 9.20 -2.57 -3.50
CA SER A 105 10.63 -2.66 -3.83
C SER A 105 11.39 -3.51 -2.81
N VAL A 106 11.17 -3.28 -1.51
CA VAL A 106 11.80 -4.06 -0.43
C VAL A 106 11.33 -5.52 -0.43
N VAL A 107 10.03 -5.76 -0.59
CA VAL A 107 9.46 -7.13 -0.61
C VAL A 107 9.99 -7.91 -1.81
N ASN A 108 10.05 -7.29 -2.99
CA ASN A 108 10.55 -7.92 -4.20
C ASN A 108 12.05 -8.20 -4.12
N ALA A 109 12.85 -7.29 -3.55
CA ALA A 109 14.28 -7.53 -3.35
C ALA A 109 14.57 -8.75 -2.46
N ARG A 110 13.73 -9.01 -1.45
CA ARG A 110 13.82 -10.21 -0.58
C ARG A 110 13.39 -11.50 -1.29
N ARG A 111 12.55 -11.40 -2.32
CA ARG A 111 12.02 -12.53 -3.10
C ARG A 111 12.85 -12.84 -4.35
N ALA A 112 13.68 -11.91 -4.80
CA ALA A 112 14.55 -12.13 -5.94
C ALA A 112 15.52 -13.29 -5.64
N PRO A 113 15.68 -14.27 -6.56
CA PRO A 113 16.66 -15.32 -6.36
C PRO A 113 18.04 -14.68 -6.18
N GLN A 114 18.82 -15.16 -5.21
CA GLN A 114 20.21 -14.75 -5.05
C GLN A 114 20.95 -15.03 -6.36
N LEU A 115 21.30 -13.97 -7.09
CA LEU A 115 22.16 -14.03 -8.26
C LEU A 115 23.52 -14.57 -7.81
N THR A 116 23.69 -15.88 -7.92
CA THR A 116 24.95 -16.55 -7.63
C THR A 116 25.77 -16.50 -8.91
N ILE A 117 26.66 -15.52 -9.01
CA ILE A 117 27.62 -15.46 -10.11
C ILE A 117 28.67 -16.55 -9.85
N ASP A 118 28.59 -17.66 -10.59
CA ASP A 118 29.63 -18.67 -10.57
C ASP A 118 30.93 -18.11 -11.18
N ARG A 119 31.86 -17.70 -10.30
CA ARG A 119 33.19 -17.22 -10.70
C ARG A 119 34.17 -18.34 -11.00
N LYS A 120 33.80 -19.62 -10.83
CA LYS A 120 34.68 -20.76 -11.14
C LYS A 120 34.84 -20.97 -12.65
N GLY A 121 34.00 -20.32 -13.47
CA GLY A 121 34.13 -20.30 -14.92
C GLY A 121 33.74 -21.61 -15.60
N GLY A 122 32.94 -22.47 -14.93
CA GLY A 122 32.49 -23.76 -15.43
C GLY A 122 33.59 -24.80 -15.63
N THR A 123 33.29 -26.07 -15.32
CA THR A 123 34.16 -27.21 -15.65
C THR A 123 34.02 -27.61 -17.12
N ASN A 124 34.41 -26.71 -18.05
CA ASN A 124 34.73 -27.01 -19.45
C ASN A 124 35.21 -25.74 -20.18
N ARG A 125 36.46 -25.34 -19.96
CA ARG A 125 37.10 -24.15 -20.56
C ARG A 125 37.50 -24.32 -22.04
N HIS A 126 36.74 -25.06 -22.83
CA HIS A 126 36.93 -25.08 -24.28
C HIS A 126 35.68 -24.54 -24.95
N LEU A 127 35.67 -23.22 -25.15
CA LEU A 127 34.80 -22.63 -26.15
C LEU A 127 35.26 -23.19 -27.51
N PRO A 128 34.38 -23.83 -28.30
CA PRO A 128 34.73 -24.33 -29.61
C PRO A 128 34.79 -23.12 -30.56
N ILE A 129 35.88 -22.35 -30.48
CA ILE A 129 36.19 -21.37 -31.51
C ILE A 129 36.80 -22.17 -32.66
N ALA A 130 35.93 -22.67 -33.53
CA ALA A 130 36.35 -23.27 -34.80
C ALA A 130 37.08 -22.19 -35.63
N ARG A 131 38.25 -22.55 -36.16
CA ARG A 131 38.91 -21.84 -37.25
C ARG A 131 38.26 -22.19 -38.58
#